data_AF-A0A7S0YWJ6-F1
#
_entry.id   AF-A0A7S0YWJ6-F1
#
_cell.length_a   1.000
_cell.length_b   1.000
_cell.length_c   1.000
_cell.angle_alpha   90.00
_cell.angle_beta   90.00
_cell.angle_gamma   90.00
#
_symmetry.space_group_name_H-M   'P 1'
#
loop_
_entity.id
_entity.type
_entity.pdbx_description
1 polymer ?
#
loop_
_entity_poly.entity_id
_entity_poly.type
_entity_poly.pdbx_seq_one_letter_code
_entity_poly.pdbx_strand_id
1 'polypeptide(L)'
;MESKDRNVFSALVAIAVFMDSVPDDKMPQKQEVIDLYLSMPNAKAHSNKGTASTSPFPSWLPDSSHAAISHFAKIKRGSPLKDVGSHLRDAKALCEAAEPEHIPPGEWPAWGLDELERWVALCALRPDRAVHGANVFASSVCAGRLPLEPPPLSTAITGHAANRPLLIMLPHSSDLFDMERSIVQSLGNKSVFERAIVDGHNDDLVSEAVDKAMAEGKTILVHSPELSVSWQRSYLDPLLDRLGAPKDPSLTWGHPKDSAPQGATPSGGTPKVTPSAQSKAAQNSAPQLLPKNGFRLVLVVVAAGSTLDLSRDTLACCTKIRLEAPLAIKKFQDRSAEALSRLVPKEKAQDYKSLVSQLSLLHATMRNRALFGPVGLSATGLSGEGGVVYALRVCIDAAPSLLAEGEVGTKNWGAWASIVQATWMGPFLENGGGSRGMQGKLFQP
;
A
#
# COMPACT_ATOMS: atom_id res chain seq x y z
N MET A 1 -5.56 2.04 -2.92
CA MET A 1 -5.40 0.63 -2.50
C MET A 1 -3.94 0.29 -2.69
N GLU A 2 -3.29 -0.39 -1.74
CA GLU A 2 -1.89 -0.80 -1.91
C GLU A 2 -1.78 -1.90 -2.99
N SER A 3 -0.61 -2.09 -3.59
CA SER A 3 -0.36 -3.12 -4.61
C SER A 3 -0.70 -4.52 -4.09
N LYS A 4 -0.38 -4.81 -2.82
CA LYS A 4 -0.75 -6.06 -2.16
C LYS A 4 -2.27 -6.24 -2.08
N ASP A 5 -2.96 -5.22 -1.59
CA ASP A 5 -4.43 -5.22 -1.49
C ASP A 5 -5.08 -5.30 -2.88
N ARG A 6 -4.45 -4.69 -3.90
CA ARG A 6 -4.93 -4.70 -5.29
C ARG A 6 -4.89 -6.09 -5.88
N ASN A 7 -3.83 -6.86 -5.64
CA ASN A 7 -3.75 -8.23 -6.12
C ASN A 7 -4.81 -9.11 -5.43
N VAL A 8 -5.02 -8.94 -4.12
CA VAL A 8 -6.08 -9.67 -3.38
C VAL A 8 -7.46 -9.30 -3.91
N PHE A 9 -7.75 -8.01 -4.03
CA PHE A 9 -9.03 -7.53 -4.57
C PHE A 9 -9.27 -8.03 -6.00
N SER A 10 -8.24 -7.97 -6.86
CA SER A 10 -8.34 -8.45 -8.24
C SER A 10 -8.64 -9.95 -8.30
N ALA A 11 -8.01 -10.75 -7.44
CA ALA A 11 -8.29 -12.18 -7.33
C ALA A 11 -9.74 -12.43 -6.87
N LEU A 12 -10.24 -11.68 -5.88
CA LEU A 12 -11.62 -11.82 -5.40
C LEU A 12 -12.65 -11.43 -6.47
N VAL A 13 -12.42 -10.34 -7.20
CA VAL A 13 -13.29 -9.95 -8.33
C VAL A 13 -13.23 -10.99 -9.43
N ALA A 14 -12.05 -11.50 -9.76
CA ALA A 14 -11.88 -12.56 -10.76
C ALA A 14 -12.61 -13.85 -10.35
N ILE A 15 -12.56 -14.25 -9.08
CA ILE A 15 -13.35 -15.37 -8.57
C ILE A 15 -14.85 -15.10 -8.75
N ALA A 16 -15.34 -13.91 -8.40
CA ALA A 16 -16.76 -13.58 -8.55
C ALA A 16 -17.22 -13.63 -10.02
N VAL A 17 -16.43 -13.03 -10.94
CA VAL A 17 -16.71 -13.06 -12.38
C VAL A 17 -16.62 -14.47 -12.94
N PHE A 18 -15.64 -15.26 -12.48
CA PHE A 18 -15.51 -16.66 -12.87
C PHE A 18 -16.76 -17.43 -12.47
N MET A 19 -17.19 -17.32 -11.21
CA MET A 19 -18.36 -18.04 -10.69
C MET A 19 -19.65 -17.67 -11.43
N ASP A 20 -19.82 -16.41 -11.86
CA ASP A 20 -20.97 -15.99 -12.68
C ASP A 20 -21.00 -16.67 -14.07
N SER A 21 -19.84 -17.09 -14.57
CA SER A 21 -19.71 -17.80 -15.85
C SER A 21 -19.79 -19.33 -15.75
N VAL A 22 -19.73 -19.89 -14.53
CA VAL A 22 -19.73 -21.35 -14.32
C VAL A 22 -21.17 -21.88 -14.47
N PRO A 23 -21.39 -22.94 -15.26
CA PRO A 23 -22.68 -23.62 -15.32
C PRO A 23 -23.19 -24.10 -13.96
N ASP A 24 -24.50 -24.00 -13.70
CA ASP A 24 -25.11 -24.35 -12.41
C ASP A 24 -24.78 -25.77 -11.91
N ASP A 25 -24.60 -26.74 -12.82
CA ASP A 25 -24.24 -28.11 -12.49
C ASP A 25 -22.82 -28.24 -11.93
N LYS A 26 -21.92 -27.31 -12.28
CA LYS A 26 -20.52 -27.27 -11.86
C LYS A 26 -20.25 -26.31 -10.70
N MET A 27 -21.18 -25.39 -10.42
CA MET A 27 -21.07 -24.41 -9.34
C MET A 27 -20.68 -25.02 -7.98
N PRO A 28 -21.32 -26.11 -7.50
CA PRO A 28 -20.95 -26.72 -6.21
C PRO A 28 -19.52 -27.28 -6.18
N GLN A 29 -19.02 -27.77 -7.32
CA GLN A 29 -17.65 -28.27 -7.46
C GLN A 29 -16.66 -27.10 -7.38
N LYS A 30 -16.92 -25.99 -8.08
CA LYS A 30 -16.03 -24.82 -8.07
C LYS A 30 -16.04 -24.08 -6.74
N GLN A 31 -17.19 -24.02 -6.07
CA GLN A 31 -17.26 -23.51 -4.70
C GLN A 31 -16.40 -24.35 -3.75
N GLU A 32 -16.40 -25.68 -3.87
CA GLU A 32 -15.55 -26.56 -3.06
C GLU A 32 -14.04 -26.29 -3.29
N VAL A 33 -13.63 -25.97 -4.53
CA VAL A 33 -12.26 -25.58 -4.85
C VAL A 33 -11.89 -24.24 -4.21
N ILE A 34 -12.81 -23.26 -4.20
CA ILE A 34 -12.60 -21.95 -3.54
C ILE A 34 -12.51 -22.12 -2.02
N ASP A 35 -13.43 -22.88 -1.42
CA ASP A 35 -13.44 -23.15 0.02
C ASP A 35 -12.16 -23.89 0.43
N LEU A 36 -11.69 -24.82 -0.41
CA LEU A 36 -10.41 -25.47 -0.24
C LEU A 36 -9.26 -24.46 -0.27
N TYR A 37 -9.23 -23.55 -1.26
CA TYR A 37 -8.19 -22.53 -1.36
C TYR A 37 -8.14 -21.64 -0.13
N LEU A 38 -9.30 -21.16 0.35
CA LEU A 38 -9.40 -20.32 1.54
C LEU A 38 -9.03 -21.05 2.84
N SER A 39 -9.13 -22.37 2.85
CA SER A 39 -8.77 -23.22 3.99
C SER A 39 -7.40 -23.91 3.86
N MET A 40 -6.68 -23.69 2.75
CA MET A 40 -5.36 -24.28 2.56
C MET A 40 -4.41 -23.81 3.67
N PRO A 41 -3.62 -24.72 4.26
CA PRO A 41 -2.67 -24.34 5.30
C PRO A 41 -1.69 -23.32 4.72
N ASN A 42 -1.57 -22.18 5.39
CA ASN A 42 -0.54 -21.20 5.06
C ASN A 42 0.82 -21.91 5.10
N ALA A 43 1.66 -21.71 4.08
CA ALA A 43 3.01 -22.30 3.98
C ALA A 43 3.93 -21.96 5.18
N LYS A 44 3.49 -21.11 6.11
CA LYS A 44 4.17 -20.76 7.37
C LYS A 44 3.83 -21.70 8.54
N ALA A 45 2.81 -22.54 8.43
CA ALA A 45 2.38 -23.42 9.51
C ALA A 45 2.93 -24.84 9.31
N HIS A 46 3.75 -25.28 10.26
CA HIS A 46 4.26 -26.64 10.47
C HIS A 46 5.54 -27.05 9.73
N SER A 47 6.66 -26.44 10.10
CA SER A 47 7.86 -27.24 10.36
C SER A 47 7.62 -28.06 11.64
N ASN A 48 6.84 -29.14 11.56
CA ASN A 48 6.90 -30.15 12.62
C ASN A 48 8.22 -30.90 12.46
N LYS A 49 9.25 -30.43 13.18
CA LYS A 49 10.45 -31.24 13.45
C LYS A 49 10.01 -32.43 14.29
N GLY A 50 9.72 -33.56 13.64
CA GLY A 50 9.45 -34.80 14.36
C GLY A 50 8.37 -35.64 13.71
N THR A 51 8.73 -36.34 12.63
CA THR A 51 8.53 -37.78 12.42
C THR A 51 8.82 -38.02 10.94
N ALA A 52 9.79 -38.87 10.66
CA ALA A 52 10.07 -39.33 9.30
C ALA A 52 8.93 -40.27 8.86
N SER A 53 7.76 -39.71 8.53
CA SER A 53 6.83 -40.41 7.66
C SER A 53 7.40 -40.31 6.25
N THR A 54 7.75 -41.43 5.64
CA THR A 54 8.03 -41.51 4.20
C THR A 54 6.85 -40.94 3.44
N SER A 55 6.94 -39.66 3.09
CA SER A 55 5.93 -38.96 2.32
C SER A 55 5.73 -39.72 1.00
N PRO A 56 4.48 -39.94 0.55
CA PRO A 56 4.22 -40.53 -0.77
C PRO A 56 4.64 -39.60 -1.92
N PHE A 57 5.00 -38.34 -1.61
CA PHE A 57 5.37 -37.34 -2.59
C PHE A 57 6.88 -37.33 -2.89
N PRO A 58 7.29 -36.83 -4.07
CA PRO A 58 8.70 -36.74 -4.43
C PRO A 58 9.51 -35.87 -3.47
N SER A 59 10.75 -36.29 -3.20
CA SER A 59 11.68 -35.61 -2.27
C SER A 59 12.14 -34.22 -2.73
N TRP A 60 11.94 -33.85 -3.99
CA TRP A 60 12.28 -32.53 -4.51
C TRP A 60 11.25 -31.44 -4.17
N LEU A 61 10.06 -31.83 -3.75
CA LEU A 61 9.00 -30.90 -3.38
C LEU A 61 9.10 -30.57 -1.87
N PRO A 62 8.96 -29.30 -1.43
CA PRO A 62 9.07 -28.94 -0.02
C PRO A 62 7.87 -29.41 0.80
N ASP A 63 8.07 -29.64 2.10
CA ASP A 63 7.03 -30.12 3.03
C ASP A 63 5.79 -29.22 3.07
N SER A 64 5.96 -27.90 2.92
CA SER A 64 4.85 -26.94 2.85
C SER A 64 3.93 -27.21 1.65
N SER A 65 4.50 -27.56 0.51
CA SER A 65 3.75 -27.97 -0.68
C SER A 65 3.13 -29.36 -0.53
N HIS A 66 3.80 -30.30 0.17
CA HIS A 66 3.20 -31.61 0.48
C HIS A 66 1.92 -31.45 1.31
N ALA A 67 1.95 -30.59 2.32
CA ALA A 67 0.80 -30.30 3.17
C ALA A 67 -0.36 -29.66 2.38
N ALA A 68 -0.05 -28.71 1.49
CA ALA A 68 -1.04 -28.06 0.63
C ALA A 68 -1.68 -29.05 -0.38
N ILE A 69 -0.87 -29.87 -1.05
CA ILE A 69 -1.37 -30.85 -2.04
C ILE A 69 -2.16 -31.97 -1.36
N SER A 70 -1.75 -32.41 -0.18
CA SER A 70 -2.53 -33.38 0.62
C SER A 70 -3.94 -32.86 0.92
N HIS A 71 -4.12 -31.54 0.95
CA HIS A 71 -5.43 -30.93 1.15
C HIS A 71 -6.37 -31.17 -0.03
N PHE A 72 -5.86 -31.34 -1.26
CA PHE A 72 -6.67 -31.59 -2.46
C PHE A 72 -7.46 -32.90 -2.38
N ALA A 73 -6.99 -33.88 -1.61
CA ALA A 73 -7.73 -35.12 -1.36
C ALA A 73 -9.07 -34.90 -0.63
N LYS A 74 -9.30 -33.72 -0.03
CA LYS A 74 -10.57 -33.37 0.63
C LYS A 74 -11.69 -33.02 -0.37
N ILE A 75 -11.38 -32.82 -1.64
CA ILE A 75 -12.37 -32.48 -2.67
C ILE A 75 -13.22 -33.70 -2.99
N LYS A 76 -14.54 -33.59 -2.81
CA LYS A 76 -15.49 -34.69 -2.96
C LYS A 76 -16.15 -34.69 -4.33
N ARG A 77 -16.38 -33.53 -4.95
CA ARG A 77 -17.24 -33.38 -6.14
C ARG A 77 -16.50 -33.59 -7.47
N GLY A 78 -15.52 -34.50 -7.49
CA GLY A 78 -14.88 -34.96 -8.73
C GLY A 78 -14.04 -33.92 -9.47
N SER A 79 -13.59 -32.85 -8.81
CA SER A 79 -12.62 -31.93 -9.42
C SER A 79 -11.33 -32.71 -9.74
N PRO A 80 -10.72 -32.49 -10.92
CA PRO A 80 -9.44 -33.10 -11.26
C PRO A 80 -8.30 -32.65 -10.34
N LEU A 81 -8.47 -31.55 -9.60
CA LEU A 81 -7.49 -31.05 -8.64
C LEU A 81 -7.12 -32.09 -7.57
N LYS A 82 -8.06 -32.98 -7.21
CA LYS A 82 -7.84 -34.06 -6.25
C LYS A 82 -6.74 -35.04 -6.68
N ASP A 83 -6.51 -35.18 -7.99
CA ASP A 83 -5.63 -36.19 -8.57
C ASP A 83 -4.21 -35.66 -8.82
N VAL A 84 -3.97 -34.35 -8.63
CA VAL A 84 -2.66 -33.70 -8.84
C VAL A 84 -1.54 -34.40 -8.06
N GLY A 85 -1.82 -34.84 -6.82
CA GLY A 85 -0.85 -35.55 -5.99
C GLY A 85 -0.33 -36.87 -6.60
N SER A 86 -1.17 -37.57 -7.36
CA SER A 86 -0.82 -38.83 -8.02
C SER A 86 0.04 -38.63 -9.27
N HIS A 87 0.07 -37.42 -9.83
CA HIS A 87 0.74 -37.08 -11.08
C HIS A 87 1.88 -36.09 -10.92
N LEU A 88 2.45 -35.98 -9.71
CA LEU A 88 3.52 -35.01 -9.43
C LEU A 88 4.82 -35.23 -10.20
N ARG A 89 5.08 -36.44 -10.71
CA ARG A 89 6.29 -36.67 -11.54
C ARG A 89 6.32 -35.74 -12.75
N ASP A 90 5.16 -35.49 -13.34
CA ASP A 90 5.00 -34.63 -14.52
C ASP A 90 5.01 -33.13 -14.13
N ALA A 91 4.78 -32.82 -12.85
CA ALA A 91 4.80 -31.46 -12.32
C ALA A 91 6.21 -30.90 -12.10
N LYS A 92 7.26 -31.73 -12.17
CA LYS A 92 8.62 -31.28 -11.85
C LYS A 92 9.07 -30.13 -12.76
N ALA A 93 8.81 -30.23 -14.06
CA ALA A 93 9.13 -29.18 -15.03
C ALA A 93 8.36 -27.87 -14.73
N LEU A 94 7.09 -27.97 -14.32
CA LEU A 94 6.28 -26.83 -13.88
C LEU A 94 6.89 -26.17 -12.63
N CYS A 95 7.32 -26.97 -11.65
CA CYS A 95 7.95 -26.45 -10.44
C CYS A 95 9.34 -25.84 -10.69
N GLU A 96 10.08 -26.32 -11.69
CA GLU A 96 11.41 -25.79 -12.05
C GLU A 96 11.34 -24.59 -13.01
N ALA A 97 10.20 -24.36 -13.66
CA ALA A 97 10.02 -23.23 -14.57
C ALA A 97 10.17 -21.88 -13.85
N ALA A 98 10.77 -20.90 -14.54
CA ALA A 98 10.91 -19.54 -14.00
C ALA A 98 9.55 -18.84 -13.87
N GLU A 99 8.66 -19.06 -14.84
CA GLU A 99 7.37 -18.37 -14.97
C GLU A 99 6.23 -19.38 -15.27
N PRO A 100 5.94 -20.30 -14.32
CA PRO A 100 4.99 -21.39 -14.53
C PRO A 100 3.56 -20.92 -14.85
N GLU A 101 3.16 -19.73 -14.38
CA GLU A 101 1.84 -19.17 -14.64
C GLU A 101 1.59 -18.79 -16.11
N HIS A 102 2.65 -18.63 -16.91
CA HIS A 102 2.55 -18.31 -18.34
C HIS A 102 2.60 -19.55 -19.23
N ILE A 103 2.83 -20.74 -18.66
CA ILE A 103 2.83 -21.99 -19.42
C ILE A 103 1.40 -22.23 -19.94
N PRO A 104 1.21 -22.43 -21.25
CA PRO A 104 -0.10 -22.60 -21.84
C PRO A 104 -0.76 -23.89 -21.35
N PRO A 105 -2.11 -23.96 -21.25
CA PRO A 105 -2.80 -25.11 -20.69
C PRO A 105 -2.46 -26.46 -21.32
N GLY A 106 -2.10 -26.49 -22.61
CA GLY A 106 -1.70 -27.72 -23.30
C GLY A 106 -0.32 -28.26 -22.92
N GLU A 107 0.51 -27.44 -22.28
CA GLU A 107 1.85 -27.81 -21.78
C GLU A 107 1.85 -28.09 -20.27
N TRP A 108 0.72 -27.82 -19.59
CA TRP A 108 0.53 -28.31 -18.24
C TRP A 108 0.46 -29.84 -18.27
N PRO A 109 0.82 -30.52 -17.16
CA PRO A 109 0.51 -31.93 -17.02
C PRO A 109 -0.98 -32.17 -17.34
N ALA A 110 -1.28 -33.31 -17.97
CA ALA A 110 -2.61 -33.65 -18.48
C ALA A 110 -3.62 -33.97 -17.36
N TRP A 111 -3.76 -33.06 -16.41
CA TRP A 111 -4.64 -33.11 -15.26
C TRP A 111 -6.06 -32.67 -15.61
N GLY A 112 -6.26 -31.97 -16.74
CA GLY A 112 -7.59 -31.48 -17.12
C GLY A 112 -8.12 -30.36 -16.21
N LEU A 113 -7.21 -29.62 -15.57
CA LEU A 113 -7.56 -28.48 -14.70
C LEU A 113 -8.05 -27.29 -15.53
N ASP A 114 -9.08 -26.61 -15.05
CA ASP A 114 -9.49 -25.31 -15.59
C ASP A 114 -8.60 -24.15 -15.08
N GLU A 115 -8.98 -22.90 -15.37
CA GLU A 115 -8.21 -21.71 -14.97
C GLU A 115 -8.13 -21.53 -13.45
N LEU A 116 -9.24 -21.71 -12.74
CA LEU A 116 -9.29 -21.60 -11.28
C LEU A 116 -8.45 -22.72 -10.64
N GLU A 117 -8.64 -23.96 -11.07
CA GLU A 117 -7.94 -25.13 -10.55
C GLU A 117 -6.44 -25.08 -10.84
N ARG A 118 -6.02 -24.56 -12.01
CA ARG A 118 -4.59 -24.34 -12.31
C ARG A 118 -3.97 -23.31 -11.38
N TRP A 119 -4.65 -22.20 -11.13
CA TRP A 119 -4.15 -21.20 -10.18
C TRP A 119 -4.05 -21.76 -8.75
N VAL A 120 -5.05 -22.53 -8.30
CA VAL A 120 -5.03 -23.19 -6.99
C VAL A 120 -3.91 -24.24 -6.91
N ALA A 121 -3.71 -25.04 -7.95
CA ALA A 121 -2.59 -25.99 -8.04
C ALA A 121 -1.24 -25.26 -7.97
N LEU A 122 -1.10 -24.13 -8.65
CA LEU A 122 0.11 -23.31 -8.60
C LEU A 122 0.36 -22.76 -7.20
N CYS A 123 -0.68 -22.35 -6.46
CA CYS A 123 -0.53 -21.88 -5.08
C CYS A 123 0.05 -22.96 -4.16
N ALA A 124 -0.28 -24.23 -4.38
CA ALA A 124 0.27 -25.35 -3.64
C ALA A 124 1.69 -25.73 -4.09
N LEU A 125 1.96 -25.72 -5.40
CA LEU A 125 3.23 -26.17 -5.99
C LEU A 125 4.34 -25.11 -5.96
N ARG A 126 3.99 -23.84 -6.17
CA ARG A 126 4.89 -22.67 -6.26
C ARG A 126 4.27 -21.48 -5.54
N PRO A 127 4.21 -21.49 -4.19
CA PRO A 127 3.62 -20.40 -3.41
C PRO A 127 4.31 -19.05 -3.64
N ASP A 128 5.58 -19.04 -4.06
CA ASP A 128 6.31 -17.84 -4.49
C ASP A 128 5.73 -17.19 -5.76
N ARG A 129 5.07 -17.97 -6.63
CA ARG A 129 4.41 -17.49 -7.85
C ARG A 129 2.90 -17.31 -7.69
N ALA A 130 2.33 -17.59 -6.52
CA ALA A 130 0.88 -17.53 -6.28
C ALA A 130 0.26 -16.16 -6.65
N VAL A 131 0.95 -15.06 -6.36
CA VAL A 131 0.50 -13.69 -6.70
C VAL A 131 0.51 -13.46 -8.21
N HIS A 132 1.55 -13.92 -8.91
CA HIS A 132 1.62 -13.79 -10.37
C HIS A 132 0.56 -14.67 -11.04
N GLY A 133 0.36 -15.89 -10.55
CA GLY A 133 -0.73 -16.76 -10.98
C GLY A 133 -2.11 -16.13 -10.79
N ALA A 134 -2.35 -15.46 -9.66
CA ALA A 134 -3.60 -14.75 -9.42
C ALA A 134 -3.82 -13.62 -10.43
N ASN A 135 -2.76 -12.89 -10.80
CA ASN A 135 -2.82 -11.83 -11.81
C ASN A 135 -3.10 -12.38 -13.21
N VAL A 136 -2.50 -13.52 -13.58
CA VAL A 136 -2.78 -14.20 -14.86
C VAL A 136 -4.23 -14.69 -14.89
N PHE A 137 -4.70 -15.34 -13.81
CA PHE A 137 -6.09 -15.77 -13.65
C PHE A 137 -7.06 -14.59 -13.79
N ALA A 138 -6.83 -13.50 -13.06
CA ALA A 138 -7.67 -12.30 -13.13
C ALA A 138 -7.66 -11.66 -14.53
N SER A 139 -6.51 -11.62 -15.19
CA SER A 139 -6.40 -11.09 -16.56
C SER A 139 -7.19 -11.93 -17.57
N SER A 140 -7.12 -13.26 -17.42
CA SER A 140 -7.85 -14.22 -18.26
C SER A 140 -9.36 -14.05 -18.11
N VAL A 141 -9.86 -14.18 -16.87
CA VAL A 141 -11.30 -14.16 -16.58
C VAL A 141 -11.94 -12.80 -16.85
N CYS A 142 -11.23 -11.71 -16.55
CA CYS A 142 -11.77 -10.36 -16.74
C CYS A 142 -11.44 -9.78 -18.12
N ALA A 143 -10.88 -10.56 -19.06
CA ALA A 143 -10.52 -10.13 -20.41
C ALA A 143 -9.68 -8.83 -20.43
N GLY A 144 -8.74 -8.70 -19.48
CA GLY A 144 -7.90 -7.51 -19.32
C GLY A 144 -8.61 -6.24 -18.84
N ARG A 145 -9.89 -6.31 -18.44
CA ARG A 145 -10.68 -5.14 -17.98
C ARG A 145 -10.38 -4.72 -16.55
N LEU A 146 -9.70 -5.56 -15.76
CA LEU A 146 -9.19 -5.20 -14.45
C LEU A 146 -7.82 -4.53 -14.61
N PRO A 147 -7.69 -3.22 -14.35
CA PRO A 147 -6.39 -2.56 -14.37
C PRO A 147 -5.55 -3.07 -13.19
N LEU A 148 -4.62 -3.98 -13.47
CA LEU A 148 -3.63 -4.46 -12.51
C LEU A 148 -2.58 -3.40 -12.19
N GLU A 149 -2.47 -2.35 -12.99
CA GLU A 149 -1.62 -1.20 -12.75
C GLU A 149 -2.46 0.04 -12.41
N PRO A 150 -2.03 0.87 -11.44
CA PRO A 150 -2.75 2.08 -11.11
C PRO A 150 -2.62 3.09 -12.27
N PRO A 151 -3.66 3.90 -12.54
CA PRO A 151 -3.56 4.96 -13.53
C PRO A 151 -2.50 6.00 -13.13
N PRO A 152 -1.95 6.75 -14.08
CA PRO A 152 -1.08 7.88 -13.77
C PRO A 152 -1.76 8.87 -12.80
N LEU A 153 -0.98 9.45 -11.89
CA LEU A 153 -1.48 10.40 -10.89
C LEU A 153 -2.24 11.57 -11.52
N SER A 154 -1.73 12.09 -12.65
CA SER A 154 -2.38 13.16 -13.40
C SER A 154 -3.80 12.78 -13.81
N THR A 155 -3.97 11.61 -14.42
CA THR A 155 -5.29 11.09 -14.84
C THR A 155 -6.23 10.92 -13.64
N ALA A 156 -5.74 10.37 -12.53
CA ALA A 156 -6.52 10.19 -11.31
C ALA A 156 -7.00 11.52 -10.71
N ILE A 157 -6.16 12.56 -10.75
CA ILE A 157 -6.49 13.90 -10.27
C ILE A 157 -7.45 14.62 -11.23
N THR A 158 -7.24 14.52 -12.54
CA THR A 158 -8.08 15.23 -13.53
C THR A 158 -9.47 14.62 -13.66
N GLY A 159 -9.60 13.30 -13.48
CA GLY A 159 -10.88 12.58 -13.58
C GLY A 159 -11.79 12.75 -12.35
N HIS A 160 -11.32 13.45 -11.32
CA HIS A 160 -12.04 13.64 -10.08
C HIS A 160 -13.10 14.75 -10.16
N ALA A 161 -14.25 14.51 -9.54
CA ALA A 161 -15.38 15.42 -9.56
C ALA A 161 -15.14 16.63 -8.63
N ALA A 162 -15.32 17.84 -9.16
CA ALA A 162 -15.03 19.08 -8.43
C ALA A 162 -15.87 19.29 -7.15
N ASN A 163 -16.99 18.59 -6.99
CA ASN A 163 -17.87 18.66 -5.83
C ASN A 163 -17.50 17.70 -4.69
N ARG A 164 -16.51 16.83 -4.88
CA ARG A 164 -15.99 15.96 -3.81
C ARG A 164 -14.60 16.44 -3.43
N PRO A 165 -14.21 16.44 -2.16
CA PRO A 165 -12.81 16.66 -1.83
C PRO A 165 -11.92 15.50 -2.26
N LEU A 166 -10.65 15.80 -2.51
CA LEU A 166 -9.63 14.82 -2.88
C LEU A 166 -8.75 14.55 -1.67
N LEU A 167 -8.67 13.30 -1.22
CA LEU A 167 -7.76 12.86 -0.17
C LEU A 167 -6.58 12.12 -0.78
N ILE A 168 -5.38 12.69 -0.65
CA ILE A 168 -4.12 12.11 -1.13
C ILE A 168 -3.35 11.58 0.08
N MET A 169 -3.24 10.25 0.14
CA MET A 169 -2.45 9.53 1.13
C MET A 169 -1.05 9.30 0.60
N LEU A 170 -0.07 9.92 1.25
CA LEU A 170 1.34 9.78 0.94
C LEU A 170 1.96 8.64 1.75
N PRO A 171 2.89 7.86 1.18
CA PRO A 171 3.69 6.94 1.95
C PRO A 171 4.60 7.71 2.91
N HIS A 172 4.81 7.15 4.10
CA HIS A 172 5.66 7.73 5.16
C HIS A 172 7.10 8.08 4.73
N SER A 173 7.55 7.49 3.62
CA SER A 173 8.88 7.65 3.06
C SER A 173 8.96 8.62 1.89
N SER A 174 7.95 9.47 1.67
CA SER A 174 7.94 10.43 0.56
C SER A 174 8.30 11.84 1.02
N ASP A 175 9.15 12.50 0.25
CA ASP A 175 9.31 13.95 0.30
C ASP A 175 7.99 14.64 -0.07
N LEU A 176 7.39 15.29 0.93
CA LEU A 176 6.16 16.07 0.81
C LEU A 176 6.25 17.12 -0.31
N PHE A 177 7.41 17.77 -0.48
CA PHE A 177 7.56 18.87 -1.44
C PHE A 177 7.59 18.39 -2.88
N ASP A 178 8.31 17.30 -3.18
CA ASP A 178 8.37 16.75 -4.54
C ASP A 178 7.03 16.12 -4.95
N MET A 179 6.34 15.47 -4.01
CA MET A 179 5.00 14.93 -4.22
C MET A 179 3.97 16.03 -4.41
N GLU A 180 4.02 17.07 -3.60
CA GLU A 180 3.17 18.24 -3.75
C GLU A 180 3.40 18.93 -5.09
N ARG A 181 4.66 19.12 -5.52
CA ARG A 181 4.97 19.65 -6.86
C ARG A 181 4.32 18.82 -7.95
N SER A 182 4.35 17.49 -7.82
CA SER A 182 3.72 16.57 -8.77
C SER A 182 2.19 16.70 -8.77
N ILE A 183 1.58 16.91 -7.59
CA ILE A 183 0.14 17.15 -7.43
C ILE A 183 -0.26 18.48 -8.07
N VAL A 184 0.46 19.56 -7.77
CA VAL A 184 0.24 20.91 -8.33
C VAL A 184 0.39 20.91 -9.85
N GLN A 185 1.42 20.24 -10.38
CA GLN A 185 1.59 20.06 -11.82
C GLN A 185 0.41 19.31 -12.44
N SER A 186 -0.07 18.25 -11.78
CA SER A 186 -1.22 17.46 -12.22
C SER A 186 -2.54 18.23 -12.18
N LEU A 187 -2.70 19.15 -11.23
CA LEU A 187 -3.84 20.07 -11.14
C LEU A 187 -3.76 21.21 -12.17
N GLY A 188 -2.66 21.32 -12.91
CA GLY A 188 -2.33 22.43 -13.77
C GLY A 188 -1.92 23.65 -12.94
N ASN A 189 -0.64 24.02 -12.98
CA ASN A 189 0.06 25.07 -12.19
C ASN A 189 -0.66 26.41 -11.92
N LYS A 190 -1.78 26.70 -12.60
CA LYS A 190 -2.59 27.92 -12.48
C LYS A 190 -3.83 27.78 -11.57
N SER A 191 -4.13 26.58 -11.04
CA SER A 191 -5.36 26.30 -10.28
C SER A 191 -5.20 26.32 -8.75
N VAL A 192 -3.97 26.22 -8.24
CA VAL A 192 -3.68 26.19 -6.79
C VAL A 192 -3.46 27.60 -6.26
N PHE A 193 -4.25 27.96 -5.25
CA PHE A 193 -4.29 29.29 -4.68
C PHE A 193 -3.37 29.45 -3.47
N GLU A 194 -3.52 28.60 -2.47
CA GLU A 194 -2.82 28.71 -1.19
C GLU A 194 -2.56 27.30 -0.63
N ARG A 195 -1.54 27.21 0.25
CA ARG A 195 -1.19 26.03 1.03
C ARG A 195 -1.53 26.30 2.49
N ALA A 196 -2.17 25.35 3.16
CA ALA A 196 -2.42 25.40 4.59
C ALA A 196 -1.90 24.14 5.28
N ILE A 197 -1.40 24.27 6.51
CA ILE A 197 -0.88 23.16 7.31
C ILE A 197 -1.66 23.15 8.63
N VAL A 198 -2.24 22.00 8.97
CA VAL A 198 -2.93 21.78 10.23
C VAL A 198 -1.94 21.21 11.24
N ASP A 199 -1.76 21.90 12.36
CA ASP A 199 -0.83 21.54 13.43
C ASP A 199 -1.44 21.67 14.84
N GLY A 200 -2.73 22.06 14.95
CA GLY A 200 -3.42 22.29 16.22
C GLY A 200 -3.22 23.70 16.80
N HIS A 201 -2.31 24.50 16.25
CA HIS A 201 -2.06 25.88 16.69
C HIS A 201 -2.60 26.92 15.70
N ASN A 202 -2.65 26.58 14.42
CA ASN A 202 -3.03 27.50 13.35
C ASN A 202 -4.39 27.16 12.69
N ASP A 203 -5.20 26.33 13.35
CA ASP A 203 -6.45 25.78 12.81
C ASP A 203 -7.46 26.84 12.33
N ASP A 204 -7.55 27.99 13.01
CA ASP A 204 -8.41 29.10 12.61
C ASP A 204 -7.93 29.75 11.30
N LEU A 205 -6.62 29.99 11.16
CA LEU A 205 -6.02 30.53 9.93
C LEU A 205 -6.18 29.57 8.75
N VAL A 206 -6.10 28.26 8.99
CA VAL A 206 -6.39 27.23 7.98
C VAL A 206 -7.84 27.35 7.51
N SER A 207 -8.77 27.51 8.44
CA SER A 207 -10.20 27.65 8.15
C SER A 207 -10.49 28.90 7.31
N GLU A 208 -9.90 30.04 7.68
CA GLU A 208 -9.99 31.28 6.90
C GLU A 208 -9.44 31.15 5.48
N ALA A 209 -8.30 30.48 5.31
CA ALA A 209 -7.71 30.23 4.00
C ALA A 209 -8.61 29.35 3.12
N VAL A 210 -9.24 28.32 3.70
CA VAL A 210 -10.20 27.46 2.99
C VAL A 210 -11.44 28.25 2.58
N ASP A 211 -12.02 29.06 3.47
CA ASP A 211 -13.18 29.90 3.15
C ASP A 211 -12.86 30.93 2.06
N LYS A 212 -11.66 31.54 2.10
CA LYS A 212 -11.18 32.46 1.06
C LYS A 212 -11.02 31.75 -0.30
N ALA A 213 -10.35 30.59 -0.33
CA ALA A 213 -10.19 29.80 -1.55
C ALA A 213 -11.55 29.41 -2.16
N MET A 214 -12.52 29.08 -1.31
CA MET A 214 -13.89 28.74 -1.70
C MET A 214 -14.66 29.94 -2.25
N ALA A 215 -14.52 31.10 -1.60
CA ALA A 215 -15.09 32.37 -2.08
C ALA A 215 -14.49 32.83 -3.41
N GLU A 216 -13.24 32.44 -3.70
CA GLU A 216 -12.55 32.75 -4.96
C GLU A 216 -12.69 31.66 -6.04
N GLY A 217 -13.21 30.47 -5.69
CA GLY A 217 -13.37 29.36 -6.62
C GLY A 217 -12.04 28.71 -7.03
N LYS A 218 -11.06 28.65 -6.12
CA LYS A 218 -9.72 28.14 -6.40
C LYS A 218 -9.40 26.84 -5.66
N THR A 219 -8.30 26.18 -6.03
CA THR A 219 -7.86 24.94 -5.35
C THR A 219 -7.00 25.26 -4.14
N ILE A 220 -7.27 24.62 -3.00
CA ILE A 220 -6.43 24.72 -1.78
C ILE A 220 -5.90 23.33 -1.40
N LEU A 221 -4.62 23.27 -1.01
CA LEU A 221 -3.97 22.09 -0.46
C LEU A 221 -3.86 22.24 1.06
N VAL A 222 -4.47 21.31 1.80
CA VAL A 222 -4.43 21.26 3.27
C VAL A 222 -3.61 20.04 3.69
N HIS A 223 -2.50 20.29 4.38
CA HIS A 223 -1.60 19.25 4.88
C HIS A 223 -1.92 18.84 6.31
N SER A 224 -1.72 17.55 6.57
CA SER A 224 -1.79 16.95 7.89
C SER A 224 -3.09 17.19 8.69
N PRO A 225 -4.28 17.19 8.06
CA PRO A 225 -5.56 17.35 8.78
C PRO A 225 -5.76 16.31 9.90
N GLU A 226 -5.10 15.15 9.81
CA GLU A 226 -5.07 14.10 10.83
C GLU A 226 -4.48 14.57 12.17
N LEU A 227 -3.69 15.65 12.19
CA LEU A 227 -3.03 16.15 13.41
C LEU A 227 -3.95 16.96 14.33
N SER A 228 -5.10 17.45 13.84
CA SER A 228 -6.06 18.21 14.66
C SER A 228 -7.47 17.63 14.57
N VAL A 229 -7.82 16.78 15.54
CA VAL A 229 -9.18 16.24 15.68
C VAL A 229 -10.21 17.34 15.95
N SER A 230 -9.80 18.41 16.65
CA SER A 230 -10.67 19.57 16.90
C SER A 230 -11.06 20.26 15.61
N TRP A 231 -10.09 20.58 14.74
CA TRP A 231 -10.35 21.21 13.45
C TRP A 231 -11.19 20.34 12.53
N GLN A 232 -10.93 19.03 12.51
CA GLN A 232 -11.73 18.09 11.75
C GLN A 232 -13.22 18.17 12.14
N ARG A 233 -13.51 18.12 13.44
CA ARG A 233 -14.89 18.12 13.95
C ARG A 233 -15.57 19.48 13.84
N SER A 234 -14.85 20.57 14.11
CA SER A 234 -15.43 21.91 14.18
C SER A 234 -15.60 22.56 12.82
N TYR A 235 -14.74 22.23 11.85
CA TYR A 235 -14.70 22.89 10.56
C TYR A 235 -14.77 21.92 9.37
N LEU A 236 -13.88 20.92 9.30
CA LEU A 236 -13.82 20.04 8.13
C LEU A 236 -15.11 19.24 7.92
N ASP A 237 -15.58 18.50 8.92
CA ASP A 237 -16.78 17.65 8.80
C ASP A 237 -18.02 18.51 8.40
N PRO A 238 -18.30 19.67 9.04
CA PRO A 238 -19.34 20.58 8.57
C PRO A 238 -19.13 21.10 7.15
N LEU A 239 -17.88 21.41 6.75
CA LEU A 239 -17.56 21.83 5.40
C LEU A 239 -17.90 20.73 4.37
N LEU A 240 -17.55 19.48 4.66
CA LEU A 240 -17.85 18.33 3.80
C LEU A 240 -19.35 18.16 3.59
N ASP A 241 -20.14 18.37 4.65
CA ASP A 241 -21.60 18.33 4.58
C ASP A 241 -22.14 19.43 3.63
N ARG A 242 -21.57 20.64 3.69
CA ARG A 242 -21.97 21.76 2.79
C ARG A 242 -21.59 21.50 1.33
N LEU A 243 -20.48 20.82 1.07
CA LEU A 243 -20.04 20.48 -0.29
C LEU A 243 -20.95 19.45 -0.97
N GLY A 244 -21.97 18.93 -0.27
CA GLY A 244 -22.89 17.93 -0.80
C GLY A 244 -22.20 16.59 -1.04
N ALA A 245 -21.12 16.32 -0.30
CA ALA A 245 -20.45 15.04 -0.38
C ALA A 245 -21.45 13.93 0.01
N PRO A 246 -21.70 12.93 -0.85
CA PRO A 246 -22.66 11.88 -0.54
C PRO A 246 -22.21 11.14 0.72
N LYS A 247 -22.99 11.24 1.79
CA LYS A 247 -22.91 10.33 2.93
C LYS A 247 -23.42 8.98 2.42
N ASP A 248 -22.53 8.08 2.03
CA ASP A 248 -22.94 6.75 1.57
C ASP A 248 -23.42 5.93 2.79
N PRO A 249 -24.72 5.61 2.92
CA PRO A 249 -25.21 4.83 4.05
C PRO A 249 -24.91 3.33 3.91
N SER A 250 -24.33 2.87 2.79
CA SER A 250 -24.14 1.45 2.48
C SER A 250 -22.83 0.84 3.02
N LEU A 251 -21.92 1.64 3.57
CA LEU A 251 -20.63 1.17 4.09
C LEU A 251 -20.64 0.77 5.57
N THR A 252 -21.80 0.51 6.19
CA THR A 252 -21.85 -0.21 7.47
C THR A 252 -21.55 -1.69 7.20
N TRP A 253 -20.30 -2.09 7.38
CA TRP A 253 -19.96 -3.49 7.65
C TRP A 253 -20.80 -3.97 8.83
N GLY A 254 -21.85 -4.73 8.52
CA GLY A 254 -22.76 -5.26 9.53
C GLY A 254 -22.04 -6.28 10.39
N HIS A 255 -21.86 -5.96 11.67
CA HIS A 255 -21.89 -7.03 12.66
C HIS A 255 -23.28 -7.67 12.61
N PRO A 256 -23.40 -9.01 12.59
CA PRO A 256 -24.68 -9.67 12.67
C PRO A 256 -25.31 -9.25 14.00
N LYS A 257 -26.40 -8.48 13.94
CA LYS A 257 -27.22 -8.23 15.13
C LYS A 257 -27.88 -9.55 15.47
N ASP A 258 -27.59 -10.02 16.67
CA ASP A 258 -28.29 -11.09 17.34
C ASP A 258 -29.80 -10.88 17.21
N SER A 259 -30.44 -11.89 16.63
CA SER A 259 -31.87 -12.08 16.62
C SER A 259 -32.40 -12.15 18.06
N ALA A 260 -33.21 -11.17 18.45
CA ALA A 260 -34.16 -11.30 19.54
C ALA A 260 -35.58 -11.05 19.01
N PRO A 261 -36.60 -11.76 19.55
CA PRO A 261 -37.78 -12.10 18.79
C PRO A 261 -38.86 -11.03 18.82
N GLN A 262 -39.59 -10.95 17.72
CA GLN A 262 -40.83 -10.21 17.56
C GLN A 262 -41.91 -10.74 18.51
N GLY A 263 -42.63 -9.83 19.15
CA GLY A 263 -43.87 -10.14 19.86
C GLY A 263 -44.46 -8.93 20.56
N ALA A 264 -45.35 -8.20 19.87
CA ALA A 264 -46.63 -7.70 20.38
C ALA A 264 -47.18 -6.56 19.50
N THR A 265 -48.43 -6.73 19.10
CA THR A 265 -49.31 -5.88 18.29
C THR A 265 -49.65 -4.50 18.88
N PRO A 266 -50.17 -3.55 18.07
CA PRO A 266 -50.36 -2.16 18.45
C PRO A 266 -51.75 -1.88 19.05
N SER A 267 -51.78 -0.97 20.03
CA SER A 267 -52.95 -0.14 20.37
C SER A 267 -52.36 1.27 20.54
N GLY A 268 -52.80 2.31 19.85
CA GLY A 268 -54.16 2.84 19.82
C GLY A 268 -54.15 4.11 20.68
N GLY A 269 -53.97 5.28 20.07
CA GLY A 269 -54.01 6.55 20.80
C GLY A 269 -53.37 7.72 20.10
N THR A 270 -54.11 8.39 19.22
CA THR A 270 -53.87 9.80 18.89
C THR A 270 -54.09 10.67 20.12
N PRO A 271 -53.28 11.73 20.31
CA PRO A 271 -53.95 13.01 20.42
C PRO A 271 -53.30 14.12 19.59
N LYS A 272 -54.21 14.85 18.98
CA LYS A 272 -54.14 16.13 18.29
C LYS A 272 -53.56 17.21 19.22
N VAL A 273 -52.46 17.85 18.85
CA VAL A 273 -52.02 19.13 19.43
C VAL A 273 -51.76 20.13 18.31
N THR A 274 -52.57 21.18 18.33
CA THR A 274 -52.56 22.38 17.47
C THR A 274 -51.29 23.22 17.75
N PRO A 275 -50.73 23.95 16.77
CA PRO A 275 -49.44 24.61 16.93
C PRO A 275 -49.55 25.89 17.77
N SER A 276 -48.72 25.98 18.80
CA SER A 276 -48.47 27.22 19.54
C SER A 276 -47.33 27.98 18.88
N ALA A 277 -47.60 29.26 18.61
CA ALA A 277 -46.67 30.21 18.03
C ALA A 277 -45.61 30.69 19.03
N GLN A 278 -44.51 31.21 18.45
CA GLN A 278 -43.49 32.08 19.04
C GLN A 278 -42.37 31.43 19.86
N SER A 279 -41.21 31.31 19.19
CA SER A 279 -39.98 31.93 19.68
C SER A 279 -39.13 32.35 18.49
N LYS A 280 -39.14 33.66 18.20
CA LYS A 280 -38.16 34.33 17.34
C LYS A 280 -36.84 34.35 18.11
N ALA A 281 -36.00 33.34 17.90
CA ALA A 281 -34.57 33.48 18.10
C ALA A 281 -33.95 33.65 16.72
N ALA A 282 -33.61 34.90 16.39
CA ALA A 282 -32.78 35.22 15.25
C ALA A 282 -31.39 34.63 15.50
N GLN A 283 -31.16 33.39 15.05
CA GLN A 283 -29.81 32.94 14.76
C GLN A 283 -29.38 33.66 13.49
N ASN A 284 -28.49 34.63 13.65
CA ASN A 284 -27.62 35.14 12.60
C ASN A 284 -26.90 33.93 11.98
N SER A 285 -27.50 33.33 10.95
CA SER A 285 -26.80 32.45 10.06
C SER A 285 -25.93 33.36 9.21
N ALA A 286 -24.61 33.32 9.46
CA ALA A 286 -23.64 33.85 8.51
C ALA A 286 -24.01 33.35 7.10
N PRO A 287 -23.90 34.18 6.06
CA PRO A 287 -24.24 33.76 4.71
C PRO A 287 -23.49 32.47 4.40
N GLN A 288 -24.24 31.38 4.13
CA GLN A 288 -23.66 30.12 3.72
C GLN A 288 -22.92 30.35 2.40
N LEU A 289 -21.60 30.45 2.47
CA LEU A 289 -20.71 30.54 1.31
C LEU A 289 -20.89 29.24 0.51
N LEU A 290 -21.65 29.33 -0.57
CA LEU A 290 -21.71 28.27 -1.57
C LEU A 290 -20.41 28.31 -2.38
N PRO A 291 -19.83 27.14 -2.71
CA PRO A 291 -18.59 27.10 -3.47
C PRO A 291 -18.78 27.76 -4.83
N LYS A 292 -17.91 28.71 -5.20
CA LYS A 292 -17.86 29.16 -6.59
C LYS A 292 -17.40 28.02 -7.49
N ASN A 293 -17.89 28.01 -8.73
CA ASN A 293 -17.43 27.08 -9.76
C ASN A 293 -15.90 27.11 -9.86
N GLY A 294 -15.27 25.94 -9.72
CA GLY A 294 -13.81 25.78 -9.79
C GLY A 294 -13.12 25.53 -8.44
N PHE A 295 -13.80 25.73 -7.31
CA PHE A 295 -13.23 25.38 -6.00
C PHE A 295 -12.90 23.88 -5.92
N ARG A 296 -11.74 23.55 -5.36
CA ARG A 296 -11.34 22.18 -5.07
C ARG A 296 -10.61 22.12 -3.73
N LEU A 297 -11.04 21.21 -2.86
CA LEU A 297 -10.36 20.91 -1.60
C LEU A 297 -9.50 19.67 -1.78
N VAL A 298 -8.18 19.79 -1.56
CA VAL A 298 -7.24 18.67 -1.58
C VAL A 298 -6.63 18.50 -0.19
N LEU A 299 -6.93 17.37 0.44
CA LEU A 299 -6.38 16.96 1.72
C LEU A 299 -5.16 16.07 1.49
N VAL A 300 -4.03 16.40 2.09
CA VAL A 300 -2.78 15.65 1.96
C VAL A 300 -2.39 15.09 3.33
N VAL A 301 -2.35 13.76 3.43
CA VAL A 301 -2.08 13.04 4.68
C VAL A 301 -0.89 12.11 4.53
N VAL A 302 -0.09 11.96 5.58
CA VAL A 302 1.02 11.00 5.58
C VAL A 302 0.54 9.74 6.27
N ALA A 303 0.29 8.67 5.49
CA ALA A 303 -0.18 7.41 6.04
C ALA A 303 0.96 6.70 6.78
N ALA A 304 1.02 6.89 8.10
CA ALA A 304 1.89 6.14 9.01
C ALA A 304 1.18 4.84 9.46
N GLY A 305 1.12 3.84 8.57
CA GLY A 305 0.56 2.52 8.89
C GLY A 305 -0.92 2.33 8.54
N SER A 306 -1.63 1.54 9.35
CA SER A 306 -3.01 1.07 9.08
C SER A 306 -4.11 2.00 9.60
N THR A 307 -3.78 2.99 10.42
CA THR A 307 -4.74 3.92 11.02
C THR A 307 -4.52 5.33 10.50
N LEU A 308 -5.54 5.87 9.85
CA LEU A 308 -5.64 7.30 9.56
C LEU A 308 -6.58 7.88 10.62
N ASP A 309 -6.08 8.85 11.39
CA ASP A 309 -6.88 9.58 12.38
C ASP A 309 -7.76 10.65 11.69
N LEU A 310 -8.54 10.18 10.72
CA LEU A 310 -9.58 10.94 10.04
C LEU A 310 -10.94 10.38 10.39
N SER A 311 -11.94 11.25 10.50
CA SER A 311 -13.32 10.82 10.72
C SER A 311 -13.78 9.88 9.59
N ARG A 312 -14.64 8.91 9.93
CA ARG A 312 -15.22 7.99 8.92
C ARG A 312 -15.99 8.76 7.86
N ASP A 313 -16.64 9.84 8.26
CA ASP A 313 -17.42 10.70 7.37
C ASP A 313 -16.49 11.43 6.40
N THR A 314 -15.36 11.97 6.89
CA THR A 314 -14.31 12.53 6.04
C THR A 314 -13.83 11.50 5.01
N LEU A 315 -13.55 10.28 5.45
CA LEU A 315 -13.17 9.20 4.54
C LEU A 315 -14.29 8.82 3.56
N ALA A 316 -15.57 8.85 3.94
CA ALA A 316 -16.67 8.51 3.03
C ALA A 316 -16.90 9.59 1.96
N CYS A 317 -16.70 10.85 2.33
CA CYS A 317 -16.97 12.02 1.49
C CYS A 317 -15.87 12.31 0.46
N CYS A 318 -14.64 11.86 0.71
CA CYS A 318 -13.49 12.13 -0.16
C CYS A 318 -13.29 11.07 -1.25
N THR A 319 -12.84 11.51 -2.43
CA THR A 319 -12.16 10.61 -3.38
C THR A 319 -10.75 10.36 -2.92
N LYS A 320 -10.34 9.09 -2.88
CA LYS A 320 -9.09 8.66 -2.24
C LYS A 320 -8.05 8.28 -3.27
N ILE A 321 -6.89 8.91 -3.21
CA ILE A 321 -5.70 8.50 -3.95
C ILE A 321 -4.65 8.08 -2.93
N ARG A 322 -4.18 6.83 -3.01
CA ARG A 322 -3.04 6.37 -2.22
C ARG A 322 -1.84 6.28 -3.13
N LEU A 323 -0.75 6.94 -2.74
CA LEU A 323 0.51 6.89 -3.45
C LEU A 323 1.39 5.83 -2.80
N GLU A 324 2.12 5.11 -3.63
CA GLU A 324 3.06 4.08 -3.18
C GLU A 324 4.49 4.56 -3.40
N ALA A 325 5.37 4.21 -2.47
CA ALA A 325 6.79 4.40 -2.67
C ALA A 325 7.22 3.51 -3.86
N PRO A 326 8.04 4.03 -4.78
CA PRO A 326 8.49 3.25 -5.92
C PRO A 326 9.32 2.07 -5.43
N LEU A 327 8.98 0.84 -5.84
CA LEU A 327 9.70 -0.37 -5.41
C LEU A 327 11.00 -0.64 -6.20
N ALA A 328 11.25 0.10 -7.28
CA ALA A 328 12.41 -0.13 -8.15
C ALA A 328 13.67 0.56 -7.60
N ILE A 329 14.76 -0.21 -7.48
CA ILE A 329 16.07 0.29 -7.02
C ILE A 329 16.54 1.52 -7.80
N LYS A 330 16.33 1.54 -9.12
CA LYS A 330 16.68 2.67 -9.99
C LYS A 330 15.94 3.95 -9.58
N LYS A 331 14.65 3.86 -9.27
CA LYS A 331 13.86 5.02 -8.82
C LYS A 331 14.33 5.54 -7.46
N PHE A 332 14.72 4.65 -6.55
CA PHE A 332 15.35 5.06 -5.29
C PHE A 332 16.71 5.71 -5.52
N GLN A 333 17.51 5.19 -6.44
CA GLN A 333 18.81 5.73 -6.80
C GLN A 333 18.66 7.14 -7.39
N ASP A 334 17.77 7.32 -8.37
CA ASP A 334 17.53 8.61 -9.03
C ASP A 334 17.10 9.68 -8.00
N ARG A 335 16.14 9.35 -7.11
CA ARG A 335 15.71 10.25 -6.03
C ARG A 335 16.84 10.59 -5.06
N SER A 336 17.62 9.59 -4.69
CA SER A 336 18.75 9.79 -3.77
C SER A 336 19.83 10.65 -4.42
N ALA A 337 20.12 10.43 -5.70
CA ALA A 337 21.07 11.23 -6.46
C ALA A 337 20.62 12.69 -6.56
N GLU A 338 19.33 12.93 -6.82
CA GLU A 338 18.77 14.28 -6.82
C GLU A 338 18.90 14.95 -5.45
N ALA A 339 18.47 14.28 -4.38
CA ALA A 339 18.55 14.82 -3.02
C ALA A 339 19.98 15.12 -2.60
N LEU A 340 20.92 14.21 -2.85
CA LEU A 340 22.34 14.38 -2.52
C LEU A 340 23.00 15.48 -3.37
N SER A 341 22.61 15.63 -4.64
CA SER A 341 23.13 16.70 -5.51
C SER A 341 22.77 18.09 -4.99
N ARG A 342 21.61 18.26 -4.35
CA ARG A 342 21.21 19.53 -3.69
C ARG A 342 22.12 19.89 -2.51
N LEU A 343 22.83 18.93 -1.94
CA LEU A 343 23.71 19.11 -0.78
C LEU A 343 25.15 19.51 -1.17
N VAL A 344 25.53 19.28 -2.43
CA VAL A 344 26.89 19.55 -2.93
C VAL A 344 26.98 21.00 -3.44
N PRO A 345 28.01 21.78 -3.03
CA PRO A 345 28.26 23.11 -3.59
C PRO A 345 28.44 23.04 -5.11
N LYS A 346 27.82 23.98 -5.83
CA LYS A 346 27.81 23.97 -7.30
C LYS A 346 29.23 23.99 -7.89
N GLU A 347 30.17 24.66 -7.22
CA GLU A 347 31.56 24.75 -7.67
C GLU A 347 32.30 23.40 -7.62
N LYS A 348 31.84 22.47 -6.77
CA LYS A 348 32.45 21.14 -6.57
C LYS A 348 31.58 20.01 -7.13
N ALA A 349 30.51 20.32 -7.85
CA ALA A 349 29.56 19.31 -8.32
C ALA A 349 30.23 18.20 -9.16
N GLN A 350 31.24 18.55 -9.96
CA GLN A 350 31.95 17.59 -10.80
C GLN A 350 32.83 16.63 -9.98
N ASP A 351 33.53 17.14 -8.96
CA ASP A 351 34.41 16.35 -8.10
C ASP A 351 33.63 15.32 -7.28
N TYR A 352 32.38 15.67 -6.92
CA TYR A 352 31.51 14.85 -6.08
C TYR A 352 30.56 13.96 -6.87
N LYS A 353 30.51 14.08 -8.21
CA LYS A 353 29.55 13.34 -9.05
C LYS A 353 29.63 11.83 -8.85
N SER A 354 30.84 11.27 -8.80
CA SER A 354 31.04 9.84 -8.55
C SER A 354 30.59 9.43 -7.15
N LEU A 355 30.90 10.25 -6.14
CA LEU A 355 30.54 9.99 -4.74
C LEU A 355 29.01 10.01 -4.56
N VAL A 356 28.34 11.03 -5.08
CA VAL A 356 26.87 11.13 -5.08
C VAL A 356 26.24 9.92 -5.75
N SER A 357 26.76 9.50 -6.90
CA SER A 357 26.27 8.30 -7.59
C SER A 357 26.44 7.03 -6.74
N GLN A 358 27.59 6.83 -6.10
CA GLN A 358 27.84 5.65 -5.26
C GLN A 358 26.98 5.66 -3.98
N LEU A 359 26.87 6.79 -3.29
CA LEU A 359 26.03 6.95 -2.11
C LEU A 359 24.54 6.77 -2.45
N SER A 360 24.09 7.28 -3.60
CA SER A 360 22.72 7.08 -4.07
C SER A 360 22.39 5.61 -4.33
N LEU A 361 23.31 4.85 -4.93
CA LEU A 361 23.15 3.42 -5.17
C LEU A 361 23.18 2.61 -3.87
N LEU A 362 24.07 2.97 -2.95
CA LEU A 362 24.16 2.35 -1.62
C LEU A 362 22.84 2.55 -0.85
N HIS A 363 22.33 3.79 -0.80
CA HIS A 363 21.03 4.11 -0.20
C HIS A 363 19.89 3.32 -0.85
N ALA A 364 19.82 3.31 -2.18
CA ALA A 364 18.81 2.57 -2.92
C ALA A 364 18.84 1.07 -2.62
N THR A 365 20.04 0.49 -2.52
CA THR A 365 20.24 -0.93 -2.20
C THR A 365 19.77 -1.23 -0.78
N MET A 366 20.11 -0.40 0.20
CA MET A 366 19.68 -0.60 1.59
C MET A 366 18.17 -0.47 1.74
N ARG A 367 17.56 0.52 1.09
CA ARG A 367 16.09 0.66 1.04
C ARG A 367 15.42 -0.57 0.44
N ASN A 368 15.97 -1.10 -0.66
CA ASN A 368 15.44 -2.31 -1.26
C ASN A 368 15.59 -3.52 -0.32
N ARG A 369 16.72 -3.66 0.36
CA ARG A 369 16.93 -4.73 1.36
C ARG A 369 15.96 -4.63 2.54
N ALA A 370 15.60 -3.42 2.97
CA ALA A 370 14.63 -3.21 4.05
C ALA A 370 13.26 -3.87 3.76
N LEU A 371 12.89 -4.04 2.49
CA LEU A 371 11.63 -4.68 2.08
C LEU A 371 11.57 -6.17 2.44
N PHE A 372 12.71 -6.82 2.66
CA PHE A 372 12.81 -8.24 2.97
C PHE A 372 12.83 -8.54 4.48
N GLY A 373 12.46 -7.55 5.31
CA GLY A 373 12.36 -7.70 6.76
C GLY A 373 13.70 -8.14 7.39
N PRO A 374 13.68 -9.01 8.42
CA PRO A 374 14.88 -9.39 9.17
C PRO A 374 16.00 -10.03 8.33
N VAL A 375 15.66 -10.67 7.20
CA VAL A 375 16.65 -11.26 6.28
C VAL A 375 17.41 -10.18 5.52
N GLY A 376 16.74 -9.05 5.26
CA GLY A 376 17.34 -7.90 4.58
C GLY A 376 18.06 -6.95 5.53
N LEU A 377 17.36 -6.50 6.58
CA LEU A 377 17.88 -5.64 7.65
C LEU A 377 17.25 -6.04 9.00
N SER A 378 18.07 -6.22 10.03
CA SER A 378 17.64 -6.69 11.35
C SER A 378 16.79 -5.68 12.13
N ALA A 379 16.79 -4.39 11.75
CA ALA A 379 16.00 -3.34 12.38
C ALA A 379 15.29 -2.47 11.33
N THR A 380 13.99 -2.25 11.51
CA THR A 380 13.14 -1.40 10.67
C THR A 380 13.35 0.11 10.89
N GLY A 381 14.18 0.49 11.88
CA GLY A 381 14.34 1.86 12.38
C GLY A 381 14.99 2.86 11.41
N LEU A 382 15.65 2.40 10.34
CA LEU A 382 16.26 3.26 9.32
C LEU A 382 15.39 3.45 8.07
N SER A 383 14.12 3.01 8.09
CA SER A 383 13.26 3.05 6.91
C SER A 383 12.76 4.45 6.52
N GLY A 384 12.83 5.42 7.44
CA GLY A 384 12.47 6.82 7.18
C GLY A 384 13.48 7.52 6.28
N GLU A 385 13.00 8.26 5.28
CA GLU A 385 13.84 9.04 4.35
C GLU A 385 14.74 10.03 5.09
N GLY A 386 14.25 10.65 6.17
CA GLY A 386 14.99 11.62 6.96
C GLY A 386 16.22 11.07 7.66
N GLY A 387 16.16 9.85 8.24
CA GLY A 387 17.29 9.28 8.96
C GLY A 387 18.46 8.92 8.03
N VAL A 388 18.14 8.37 6.86
CA VAL A 388 19.15 8.02 5.86
C VAL A 388 19.70 9.26 5.16
N VAL A 389 18.86 10.20 4.74
CA VAL A 389 19.32 11.44 4.12
C VAL A 389 20.20 12.23 5.08
N TYR A 390 19.86 12.26 6.38
CA TYR A 390 20.71 12.86 7.39
C TYR A 390 22.07 12.16 7.51
N ALA A 391 22.10 10.83 7.59
CA ALA A 391 23.37 10.11 7.67
C ALA A 391 24.23 10.27 6.39
N LEU A 392 23.60 10.36 5.22
CA LEU A 392 24.28 10.66 3.96
C LEU A 392 24.75 12.13 3.88
N ARG A 393 23.98 13.07 4.45
CA ARG A 393 24.39 14.47 4.59
C ARG A 393 25.67 14.56 5.42
N VAL A 394 25.74 13.85 6.55
CA VAL A 394 26.96 13.75 7.36
C VAL A 394 28.13 13.21 6.54
N CYS A 395 27.91 12.18 5.71
CA CYS A 395 28.95 11.65 4.83
C CYS A 395 29.44 12.68 3.78
N ILE A 396 28.52 13.46 3.19
CA ILE A 396 28.86 14.53 2.25
C ILE A 396 29.59 15.69 2.94
N ASP A 397 29.15 16.08 4.13
CA ASP A 397 29.77 17.17 4.89
C ASP A 397 31.17 16.77 5.41
N ALA A 398 31.43 15.49 5.66
CA ALA A 398 32.75 14.96 6.04
C ALA A 398 33.70 14.72 4.84
N ALA A 399 33.16 14.59 3.63
CA ALA A 399 33.93 14.29 2.43
C ALA A 399 35.04 15.30 2.07
N PRO A 400 34.87 16.63 2.23
CA PRO A 400 35.94 17.59 1.94
C PRO A 400 37.21 17.36 2.77
N SER A 401 37.05 17.02 4.05
CA SER A 401 38.17 16.73 4.95
C SER A 401 38.95 15.49 4.49
N LEU A 402 38.23 14.46 4.04
CA LEU A 402 38.81 13.20 3.56
C LEU A 402 39.47 13.33 2.17
N LEU A 403 38.92 14.20 1.33
CA LEU A 403 39.48 14.49 0.01
C LEU A 403 40.71 15.41 0.09
N ALA A 404 40.78 16.28 1.10
CA ALA A 404 41.92 17.18 1.35
C ALA A 404 43.16 16.44 1.88
N GLU A 405 42.99 15.31 2.56
CA GLU A 405 44.09 14.50 3.11
C GLU A 405 44.85 13.68 2.05
N GLY A 406 44.45 13.69 0.77
CA GLY A 406 45.19 13.08 -0.33
C GLY A 406 45.27 11.54 -0.33
N GLU A 407 44.85 10.88 0.75
CA GLU A 407 44.91 9.41 0.89
C GLU A 407 43.63 8.67 0.40
N VAL A 408 42.56 9.41 0.10
CA VAL A 408 41.29 8.83 -0.34
C VAL A 408 41.04 9.20 -1.80
N GLY A 409 41.85 8.62 -2.69
CA GLY A 409 41.41 8.40 -4.06
C GLY A 409 40.13 7.55 -4.05
N THR A 410 39.38 7.56 -5.16
CA THR A 410 38.13 6.80 -5.42
C THR A 410 38.22 5.27 -5.19
N LYS A 411 39.33 4.76 -4.68
CA LYS A 411 39.66 3.36 -4.44
C LYS A 411 39.64 2.95 -2.96
N ASN A 412 39.59 3.87 -1.99
CA ASN A 412 39.72 3.49 -0.58
C ASN A 412 38.35 3.24 0.10
N TRP A 413 37.67 2.19 -0.34
CA TRP A 413 36.34 1.77 0.17
C TRP A 413 36.33 1.46 1.68
N GLY A 414 37.47 1.10 2.27
CA GLY A 414 37.56 0.76 3.71
C GLY A 414 37.29 1.94 4.64
N ALA A 415 37.79 3.13 4.30
CA ALA A 415 37.55 4.35 5.07
C ALA A 415 36.07 4.76 5.00
N TRP A 416 35.47 4.69 3.80
CA TRP A 416 34.05 4.95 3.59
C TRP A 416 33.14 3.94 4.30
N ALA A 417 33.46 2.64 4.23
CA ALA A 417 32.74 1.61 4.96
C ALA A 417 32.78 1.84 6.47
N SER A 418 33.91 2.31 7.00
CA SER A 418 34.08 2.61 8.43
C SER A 418 33.26 3.81 8.88
N ILE A 419 33.16 4.86 8.05
CA ILE A 419 32.31 6.03 8.32
C ILE A 419 30.83 5.66 8.23
N VAL A 420 30.43 4.96 7.17
CA VAL A 420 29.05 4.47 7.04
C VAL A 420 28.71 3.59 8.24
N GLN A 421 29.60 2.68 8.64
CA GLN A 421 29.41 1.84 9.81
C GLN A 421 29.35 2.65 11.12
N ALA A 422 30.20 3.65 11.32
CA ALA A 422 30.19 4.47 12.52
C ALA A 422 28.94 5.37 12.61
N THR A 423 28.57 6.02 11.51
CA THR A 423 27.42 6.94 11.45
C THR A 423 26.08 6.19 11.43
N TRP A 424 26.01 5.00 10.82
CA TRP A 424 24.77 4.22 10.72
C TRP A 424 24.60 3.19 11.84
N MET A 425 25.67 2.52 12.28
CA MET A 425 25.58 1.46 13.30
C MET A 425 25.96 1.93 14.71
N GLY A 426 26.62 3.07 14.85
CA GLY A 426 26.94 3.66 16.16
C GLY A 426 25.73 3.79 17.09
N PRO A 427 24.59 4.36 16.63
CA PRO A 427 23.38 4.47 17.45
C PRO A 427 22.73 3.11 17.84
N PHE A 428 23.09 2.02 17.15
CA PHE A 428 22.55 0.67 17.41
C PHE A 428 23.40 -0.13 18.42
N LEU A 429 24.71 0.11 18.45
CA LEU A 429 25.61 -0.55 19.40
C LEU A 429 25.44 -0.02 20.83
N GLU A 430 25.02 1.23 21.00
CA GLU A 430 24.82 1.84 22.32
C GLU A 430 23.43 1.53 22.92
N ASN A 431 22.40 1.29 22.11
CA ASN A 431 21.04 1.01 22.59
C ASN A 431 20.63 -0.47 22.55
N GLY A 432 21.42 -1.34 21.92
CA GLY A 432 21.20 -2.78 21.88
C GLY A 432 21.97 -3.51 22.97
N GLY A 433 21.45 -3.55 24.19
CA GLY A 433 21.95 -4.41 25.26
C GLY A 433 21.87 -5.89 24.88
N GLY A 434 22.91 -6.40 24.22
CA GLY A 434 22.93 -7.78 23.72
C GLY A 434 24.10 -8.04 22.78
N SER A 435 25.31 -8.02 23.32
CA SER A 435 26.50 -8.51 22.61
C SER A 435 26.35 -10.01 22.30
N ARG A 436 25.95 -10.35 21.09
CA ARG A 436 26.30 -11.63 20.43
C ARG A 436 26.53 -11.41 18.93
N GLY A 437 27.81 -11.30 18.58
CA GLY A 437 28.38 -12.00 17.42
C GLY A 437 27.86 -11.60 16.03
N MET A 438 27.98 -10.33 15.65
CA MET A 438 28.08 -9.95 14.23
C MET A 438 29.25 -8.98 14.04
N GLN A 439 30.46 -9.47 14.30
CA GLN A 439 31.67 -8.88 13.73
C GLN A 439 32.16 -9.81 12.63
N GLY A 440 32.27 -9.27 11.42
CA GLY A 440 32.93 -9.92 10.28
C GLY A 440 31.97 -10.69 9.38
N LYS A 441 31.47 -10.03 8.32
CA LYS A 441 31.22 -10.59 6.97
C LYS A 441 30.42 -9.69 6.02
N LEU A 442 30.16 -8.42 6.34
CA LEU A 442 29.41 -7.55 5.41
C LEU A 442 30.25 -6.93 4.28
N PHE A 443 31.58 -6.89 4.43
CA PHE A 443 32.48 -6.35 3.41
C PHE A 443 33.80 -7.13 3.41
N GLN A 444 33.87 -8.17 2.59
CA GLN A 444 35.13 -8.63 2.00
C GLN A 444 34.97 -8.56 0.47
N PRO A 445 36.01 -8.18 -0.27
CA PRO A 445 35.95 -7.94 -1.72
C PRO A 445 35.55 -9.19 -2.52
#